data_AF-A0A962B590-F1
#
_entry.id   AF-A0A962B590-F1
#
_cell.length_a   1.000
_cell.length_b   1.000
_cell.length_c   1.000
_cell.angle_alpha   90.00
_cell.angle_beta   90.00
_cell.angle_gamma   90.00
#
_symmetry.space_group_name_H-M   'P 1'
#
loop_
_entity.id
_entity.type
_entity.pdbx_description
1 polymer ?
#
loop_
_entity_poly.entity_id
_entity_poly.type
_entity_poly.pdbx_seq_one_letter_code
_entity_poly.pdbx_strand_id
1 'polypeptide(L)'
;SAAEWRRLAQGIEQRVRALNAFMYDIYHRQEILRAGRIPEDLVIQNAAFVPEMMGAEPPRGIYSHIIGIDIVRTTESDFYVLEDNTRTPSGVSYMLENRETMMHMFPDLFSRNRVAPVEQYPEDLRATLESVAPVGLDREPTIVVLTPGQHNSAYFEHSFLADRMGVELVEGQDLLITGGFLKMKTTQGLKQVDVVYRRIDDEYLDPLVFRPDSLLGVPGLFDLYRAGRVTIVNAPGAGIADDKSIYSYVPEIIEFYTGRAPILKNVETYNCRNPDDLAYVLEHMAELVVKEVHGSGGYGM
;
A
#
# COMPACT_ATOMS: atom_id res chain seq x y z
N SER A 1 -23.15 -12.17 -0.94
CA SER A 1 -24.18 -12.02 0.12
C SER A 1 -23.59 -11.26 1.30
N ALA A 2 -24.42 -10.76 2.23
CA ALA A 2 -23.94 -10.09 3.44
C ALA A 2 -23.13 -11.02 4.37
N ALA A 3 -23.44 -12.32 4.40
CA ALA A 3 -22.68 -13.29 5.19
C ALA A 3 -21.28 -13.51 4.60
N GLU A 4 -21.17 -13.70 3.28
CA GLU A 4 -19.88 -13.83 2.60
C GLU A 4 -19.01 -12.59 2.79
N TRP A 5 -19.56 -11.38 2.60
CA TRP A 5 -18.81 -10.15 2.78
C TRP A 5 -18.31 -9.97 4.22
N ARG A 6 -19.12 -10.31 5.23
CA ARG A 6 -18.68 -10.24 6.64
C ARG A 6 -17.47 -11.15 6.92
N ARG A 7 -17.46 -12.36 6.38
CA ARG A 7 -16.32 -13.29 6.52
C ARG A 7 -15.10 -12.76 5.79
N LEU A 8 -15.27 -12.27 4.55
CA LEU A 8 -14.19 -11.65 3.77
C LEU A 8 -13.59 -10.44 4.49
N ALA A 9 -14.42 -9.50 4.92
CA ALA A 9 -13.99 -8.29 5.62
C ALA A 9 -13.20 -8.62 6.90
N GLN A 10 -13.67 -9.57 7.71
CA GLN A 10 -12.95 -10.01 8.91
C GLN A 10 -11.55 -10.58 8.59
N GLY A 11 -11.46 -11.37 7.52
CA GLY A 11 -10.18 -11.95 7.11
C GLY A 11 -9.23 -10.94 6.47
N ILE A 12 -9.75 -10.00 5.68
CA ILE A 12 -9.00 -8.86 5.15
C ILE A 12 -8.46 -8.02 6.30
N GLU A 13 -9.30 -7.69 7.29
CA GLU A 13 -8.89 -6.91 8.46
C GLU A 13 -7.80 -7.61 9.27
N GLN A 14 -7.94 -8.92 9.52
CA GLN A 14 -6.91 -9.72 10.20
C GLN A 14 -5.57 -9.64 9.46
N ARG A 15 -5.61 -9.84 8.14
CA ARG A 15 -4.43 -9.83 7.28
C ARG A 15 -3.76 -8.46 7.26
N VAL A 16 -4.51 -7.39 7.03
CA VAL A 16 -4.03 -6.00 7.01
C VAL A 16 -3.37 -5.60 8.33
N ARG A 17 -3.96 -6.00 9.46
CA ARG A 17 -3.36 -5.75 10.80
C ARG A 17 -2.03 -6.48 10.97
N ALA A 18 -1.97 -7.74 10.53
CA ALA A 18 -0.74 -8.53 10.60
C ALA A 18 0.36 -7.99 9.69
N LEU A 19 0.03 -7.56 8.46
CA LEU A 19 0.98 -6.97 7.52
C LEU A 19 1.56 -5.65 8.06
N ASN A 20 0.73 -4.78 8.64
CA ASN A 20 1.23 -3.56 9.28
C ASN A 20 2.12 -3.87 10.50
N ALA A 21 1.75 -4.84 11.34
CA ALA A 21 2.58 -5.28 12.45
C ALA A 21 3.92 -5.86 11.99
N PHE A 22 3.93 -6.61 10.88
CA PHE A 22 5.13 -7.12 10.24
C PHE A 22 6.05 -6.01 9.75
N MET A 23 5.53 -5.07 8.96
CA MET A 23 6.32 -3.92 8.48
C MET A 23 6.92 -3.16 9.66
N TYR A 24 6.13 -2.90 10.69
CA TYR A 24 6.61 -2.24 11.90
C TYR A 24 7.74 -3.02 12.57
N ASP A 25 7.57 -4.33 12.80
CA ASP A 25 8.59 -5.14 13.44
C ASP A 25 9.90 -5.19 12.64
N ILE A 26 9.82 -5.34 11.31
CA ILE A 26 10.98 -5.44 10.41
C ILE A 26 11.89 -4.22 10.50
N TYR A 27 11.32 -3.02 10.63
CA TYR A 27 12.09 -1.79 10.76
C TYR A 27 12.45 -1.42 12.21
N HIS A 28 12.05 -2.24 13.19
CA HIS A 28 12.28 -1.99 14.61
C HIS A 28 12.97 -3.16 15.31
N ARG A 29 12.21 -4.02 15.98
CA ARG A 29 12.75 -5.04 16.88
C ARG A 29 13.06 -6.36 16.19
N GLN A 30 12.47 -6.60 15.01
CA GLN A 30 12.67 -7.79 14.21
C GLN A 30 12.43 -9.08 15.00
N GLU A 31 11.42 -9.06 15.88
CA GLU A 31 11.04 -10.20 16.72
C GLU A 31 10.66 -11.43 15.90
N ILE A 32 9.99 -11.27 14.75
CA ILE A 32 9.65 -12.40 13.86
C ILE A 32 10.88 -13.07 13.24
N LEU A 33 11.92 -12.28 12.94
CA LEU A 33 13.21 -12.79 12.44
C LEU A 33 14.00 -13.46 13.56
N ARG A 34 14.06 -12.83 14.75
CA ARG A 34 14.72 -13.39 15.94
C ARG A 34 14.07 -14.70 16.41
N ALA A 35 12.76 -14.83 16.22
CA ALA A 35 12.03 -16.06 16.49
C ALA A 35 12.26 -17.16 15.42
N GLY A 36 13.02 -16.86 14.36
CA GLY A 36 13.33 -17.80 13.29
C GLY A 36 12.14 -18.18 12.42
N ARG A 37 11.05 -17.39 12.43
CA ARG A 37 9.83 -17.67 11.65
C ARG A 37 9.99 -17.30 10.18
N ILE A 38 10.83 -16.31 9.90
CA ILE A 38 11.19 -15.90 8.54
C ILE A 38 12.72 -15.80 8.47
N PRO A 39 13.36 -16.34 7.43
CA PRO A 39 14.79 -16.16 7.19
C PRO A 39 15.18 -14.68 7.08
N GLU A 40 16.21 -14.27 7.82
CA GLU A 40 16.67 -12.88 7.86
C GLU A 40 17.15 -12.36 6.50
N ASP A 41 17.79 -13.23 5.71
CA ASP A 41 18.32 -12.89 4.39
C ASP A 41 17.23 -12.56 3.38
N LEU A 42 16.02 -13.13 3.51
CA LEU A 42 14.86 -12.78 2.68
C LEU A 42 14.40 -11.34 2.87
N VAL A 43 14.70 -10.73 4.02
CA VAL A 43 14.36 -9.36 4.33
C VAL A 43 15.52 -8.43 3.99
N ILE A 44 16.70 -8.69 4.55
CA ILE A 44 17.84 -7.75 4.46
C ILE A 44 18.36 -7.63 3.02
N GLN A 45 18.28 -8.69 2.22
CA GLN A 45 18.71 -8.68 0.82
C GLN A 45 17.58 -8.30 -0.15
N ASN A 46 16.39 -8.00 0.36
CA ASN A 46 15.25 -7.66 -0.48
C ASN A 46 15.41 -6.25 -1.04
N ALA A 47 15.20 -6.08 -2.34
CA ALA A 47 15.24 -4.77 -2.98
C ALA A 47 14.14 -3.81 -2.48
N ALA A 48 13.04 -4.34 -1.94
CA ALA A 48 11.96 -3.55 -1.34
C ALA A 48 12.21 -3.20 0.14
N PHE A 49 13.26 -3.75 0.77
CA PHE A 49 13.69 -3.32 2.08
C PHE A 49 14.39 -1.96 1.97
N VAL A 50 14.09 -1.07 2.92
CA VAL A 50 14.55 0.32 2.91
C VAL A 50 15.30 0.55 4.22
N PRO A 51 16.63 0.34 4.24
CA PRO A 51 17.43 0.47 5.47
C PRO A 51 17.27 1.82 6.17
N GLU A 52 16.98 2.87 5.40
CA GLU A 52 16.76 4.22 5.91
C GLU A 52 15.51 4.35 6.78
N MET A 53 14.57 3.39 6.70
CA MET A 53 13.40 3.31 7.57
C MET A 53 13.69 2.64 8.92
N MET A 54 14.88 2.10 9.16
CA MET A 54 15.24 1.50 10.44
C MET A 54 15.11 2.51 11.60
N GLY A 55 14.27 2.18 12.58
CA GLY A 55 13.95 3.01 13.73
C GLY A 55 13.15 4.28 13.40
N ALA A 56 12.68 4.45 12.16
CA ALA A 56 11.74 5.51 11.81
C ALA A 56 10.34 5.09 12.28
N GLU A 57 9.64 6.00 12.98
CA GLU A 57 8.31 5.77 13.54
C GLU A 57 7.27 6.49 12.67
N PRO A 58 6.51 5.78 11.80
CA PRO A 58 5.39 6.38 11.10
C PRO A 58 4.32 6.86 12.09
N PRO A 59 3.52 7.87 11.74
CA PRO A 59 2.40 8.27 12.58
C PRO A 59 1.50 7.09 12.92
N ARG A 60 1.21 6.94 14.22
CA ARG A 60 0.42 5.83 14.78
C ARG A 60 1.01 4.42 14.55
N GLY A 61 2.27 4.30 14.15
CA GLY A 61 2.91 3.03 13.83
C GLY A 61 2.32 2.33 12.60
N ILE A 62 1.63 3.06 11.72
CA ILE A 62 0.99 2.51 10.51
C ILE A 62 1.87 2.79 9.29
N TYR A 63 2.28 1.72 8.59
CA TYR A 63 3.05 1.83 7.36
C TYR A 63 2.12 2.00 6.16
N SER A 64 1.24 1.02 5.93
CA SER A 64 0.31 1.04 4.81
C SER A 64 -1.10 1.34 5.31
N HIS A 65 -1.57 2.53 4.96
CA HIS A 65 -2.88 3.05 5.31
C HIS A 65 -3.92 2.54 4.31
N ILE A 66 -3.51 2.38 3.06
CA ILE A 66 -4.31 1.76 1.99
C ILE A 66 -3.59 0.49 1.56
N ILE A 67 -4.29 -0.64 1.61
CA ILE A 67 -3.78 -1.94 1.15
C ILE A 67 -4.81 -2.55 0.20
N GLY A 68 -4.36 -2.96 -0.98
CA GLY A 68 -5.15 -3.79 -1.90
C GLY A 68 -4.92 -5.26 -1.60
N ILE A 69 -5.99 -6.06 -1.53
CA ILE A 69 -5.89 -7.52 -1.33
C ILE A 69 -6.57 -8.18 -2.52
N ASP A 70 -5.79 -8.88 -3.35
CA ASP A 70 -6.31 -9.55 -4.53
C ASP A 70 -6.87 -10.91 -4.15
N ILE A 71 -8.16 -11.10 -4.38
CA ILE A 71 -8.89 -12.29 -3.93
C ILE A 71 -9.53 -12.98 -5.12
N VAL A 72 -9.34 -14.30 -5.19
CA VAL A 72 -10.07 -15.17 -6.11
C VAL A 72 -11.02 -16.09 -5.36
N ARG A 73 -12.10 -16.47 -6.03
CA ARG A 73 -13.08 -17.44 -5.55
C ARG A 73 -12.97 -18.70 -6.39
N THR A 74 -12.70 -19.84 -5.75
CA THR A 74 -12.55 -21.13 -6.45
C THR A 74 -13.80 -22.00 -6.35
N THR A 75 -14.55 -21.87 -5.26
CA THR A 75 -15.82 -22.58 -5.02
C THR A 75 -16.87 -21.61 -4.46
N GLU A 76 -18.08 -22.10 -4.18
CA GLU A 76 -19.10 -21.27 -3.53
C GLU A 76 -18.66 -20.74 -2.16
N SER A 77 -17.77 -21.42 -1.44
CA SER A 77 -17.41 -21.00 -0.07
C SER A 77 -15.93 -20.69 0.14
N ASP A 78 -15.10 -20.92 -0.87
CA ASP A 78 -13.65 -20.78 -0.78
C ASP A 78 -13.12 -19.56 -1.52
N PHE A 79 -12.39 -18.75 -0.76
CA PHE A 79 -11.69 -17.56 -1.22
C PHE A 79 -10.21 -17.70 -0.88
N TYR A 80 -9.38 -17.28 -1.82
CA TYR A 80 -7.92 -17.31 -1.71
C TYR A 80 -7.36 -15.93 -2.02
N VAL A 81 -6.42 -15.48 -1.19
CA VAL A 81 -5.61 -14.30 -1.50
C VAL A 81 -4.56 -14.71 -2.51
N LEU A 82 -4.38 -13.91 -3.57
CA LEU A 82 -3.33 -14.07 -4.58
C LEU A 82 -2.11 -13.20 -4.29
N GLU A 83 -2.37 -11.95 -3.89
CA GLU A 83 -1.37 -10.90 -3.79
C GLU A 83 -1.86 -9.84 -2.79
N ASP A 84 -0.89 -9.21 -2.13
CA ASP A 84 -1.08 -8.06 -1.27
C ASP A 84 -0.45 -6.85 -1.96
N ASN A 85 -1.05 -5.68 -1.84
CA ASN A 85 -0.54 -4.46 -2.48
C ASN A 85 -0.41 -3.38 -1.40
N THR A 86 0.79 -3.20 -0.87
CA THR A 86 1.08 -2.37 0.31
C THR A 86 1.80 -1.06 -0.02
N ARG A 87 2.29 -0.89 -1.25
CA ARG A 87 2.94 0.33 -1.76
C ARG A 87 1.93 1.42 -2.11
N THR A 88 1.52 1.50 -3.37
CA THR A 88 0.67 2.55 -3.96
C THR A 88 -0.53 1.92 -4.69
N PRO A 89 -1.38 1.14 -3.99
CA PRO A 89 -2.46 0.39 -4.62
C PRO A 89 -3.42 1.31 -5.40
N SER A 90 -3.93 0.79 -6.52
CA SER A 90 -4.86 1.47 -7.42
C SER A 90 -6.10 0.62 -7.68
N GLY A 91 -7.10 1.18 -8.37
CA GLY A 91 -8.32 0.49 -8.78
C GLY A 91 -9.61 1.10 -8.24
N VAL A 92 -9.51 2.03 -7.29
CA VAL A 92 -10.66 2.63 -6.60
C VAL A 92 -11.48 3.50 -7.55
N SER A 93 -10.84 4.23 -8.47
CA SER A 93 -11.59 5.05 -9.44
C SER A 93 -12.50 4.17 -10.29
N TYR A 94 -12.01 3.04 -10.77
CA TYR A 94 -12.84 2.06 -11.50
C TYR A 94 -13.99 1.54 -10.66
N MET A 95 -13.77 1.24 -9.37
CA MET A 95 -14.85 0.81 -8.47
C MET A 95 -15.98 1.85 -8.39
N LEU A 96 -15.62 3.13 -8.22
CA LEU A 96 -16.56 4.24 -8.10
C LEU A 96 -17.29 4.51 -9.41
N GLU A 97 -16.55 4.62 -10.53
CA GLU A 97 -17.11 4.85 -11.86
C GLU A 97 -18.03 3.72 -12.32
N ASN A 98 -17.65 2.46 -12.05
CA ASN A 98 -18.50 1.31 -12.34
C ASN A 98 -19.81 1.37 -11.55
N ARG A 99 -19.77 1.81 -10.29
CA ARG A 99 -20.99 2.00 -9.49
C ARG A 99 -21.89 3.07 -10.08
N GLU A 100 -21.33 4.24 -10.36
CA GLU A 100 -22.08 5.37 -10.91
C GLU A 100 -22.72 5.01 -12.25
N THR A 101 -21.94 4.40 -13.16
CA THR A 101 -22.41 3.93 -14.47
C THR A 101 -23.55 2.92 -14.33
N MET A 102 -23.42 1.93 -13.44
CA MET A 102 -24.46 0.93 -13.23
C MET A 102 -25.75 1.53 -12.65
N MET A 103 -25.64 2.50 -11.74
CA MET A 103 -26.81 3.19 -11.17
C MET A 103 -27.53 4.04 -12.22
N HIS A 104 -26.79 4.66 -13.13
CA HIS A 104 -27.35 5.46 -14.23
C HIS A 104 -28.02 4.57 -15.29
N MET A 105 -27.37 3.49 -15.72
CA MET A 105 -27.87 2.62 -16.78
C MET A 105 -28.99 1.68 -16.32
N PHE A 106 -28.96 1.23 -15.06
CA PHE A 106 -29.87 0.21 -14.55
C PHE A 106 -30.45 0.55 -13.16
N PRO A 107 -31.09 1.71 -12.97
CA PRO A 107 -31.58 2.14 -11.66
C PRO A 107 -32.58 1.15 -11.03
N ASP A 108 -33.38 0.46 -11.85
CA ASP A 108 -34.34 -0.56 -11.40
C ASP A 108 -33.67 -1.77 -10.74
N LEU A 109 -32.41 -2.09 -11.06
CA LEU A 109 -31.69 -3.17 -10.38
C LEU A 109 -31.34 -2.77 -8.95
N PHE A 110 -31.01 -1.50 -8.71
CA PHE A 110 -30.69 -0.98 -7.38
C PHE A 110 -31.92 -0.75 -6.50
N SER A 111 -33.09 -0.50 -7.11
CA SER A 111 -34.35 -0.46 -6.34
C SER A 111 -34.78 -1.85 -5.87
N ARG A 112 -34.46 -2.90 -6.63
CA ARG A 112 -34.78 -4.30 -6.32
C ARG A 112 -33.76 -5.00 -5.43
N ASN A 113 -32.51 -4.53 -5.39
CA ASN A 113 -31.41 -5.13 -4.64
C ASN A 113 -30.83 -4.14 -3.63
N ARG A 114 -30.63 -4.57 -2.38
CA ARG A 114 -30.02 -3.74 -1.32
C ARG A 114 -28.49 -3.71 -1.45
N VAL A 115 -27.98 -3.03 -2.48
CA VAL A 115 -26.54 -2.85 -2.70
C VAL A 115 -26.00 -1.80 -1.73
N ALA A 116 -24.90 -2.10 -1.03
CA ALA A 116 -24.26 -1.16 -0.12
C ALA A 116 -23.56 -0.02 -0.88
N PRO A 117 -23.60 1.23 -0.37
CA PRO A 117 -22.92 2.36 -0.99
C PRO A 117 -21.40 2.20 -0.93
N VAL A 118 -20.70 2.82 -1.88
CA VAL A 118 -19.23 2.87 -1.96
C VAL A 118 -18.70 4.27 -2.22
N GLU A 119 -19.60 5.22 -2.53
CA GLU A 119 -19.31 6.60 -2.89
C GLU A 119 -18.61 7.41 -1.80
N GLN A 120 -18.69 6.97 -0.54
CA GLN A 120 -18.08 7.59 0.65
C GLN A 120 -16.55 7.38 0.75
N TYR A 121 -15.98 6.55 -0.13
CA TYR A 121 -14.57 6.19 -0.06
C TYR A 121 -13.62 7.40 -0.07
N PRO A 122 -13.77 8.42 -0.95
CA PRO A 122 -12.86 9.57 -0.97
C PRO A 122 -12.88 10.36 0.34
N GLU A 123 -14.05 10.53 0.95
CA GLU A 123 -14.17 11.20 2.25
C GLU A 123 -13.51 10.40 3.38
N ASP A 124 -13.70 9.08 3.39
CA ASP A 124 -13.05 8.19 4.37
C ASP A 124 -11.52 8.18 4.19
N LEU A 125 -11.04 8.22 2.95
CA LEU A 125 -9.63 8.36 2.62
C LEU A 125 -9.10 9.69 3.14
N ARG A 126 -9.78 10.80 2.86
CA ARG A 126 -9.39 12.12 3.36
C ARG A 126 -9.33 12.14 4.89
N ALA A 127 -10.36 11.64 5.57
CA ALA A 127 -10.37 11.55 7.04
C ALA A 127 -9.20 10.71 7.57
N THR A 128 -8.85 9.63 6.87
CA THR A 128 -7.68 8.80 7.20
C THR A 128 -6.38 9.61 7.09
N LEU A 129 -6.19 10.37 6.00
CA LEU A 129 -5.02 11.23 5.80
C LEU A 129 -4.94 12.36 6.83
N GLU A 130 -6.06 13.00 7.17
CA GLU A 130 -6.13 14.01 8.23
C GLU A 130 -5.73 13.43 9.59
N SER A 131 -6.12 12.19 9.87
CA SER A 131 -5.87 11.53 11.16
C SER A 131 -4.39 11.25 11.47
N VAL A 132 -3.54 11.32 10.46
CA VAL A 132 -2.09 11.07 10.53
C VAL A 132 -1.25 12.32 10.26
N ALA A 133 -1.86 13.50 10.29
CA ALA A 133 -1.13 14.76 10.23
C ALA A 133 -0.15 14.90 11.43
N PRO A 134 0.97 15.62 11.26
CA PRO A 134 1.88 15.97 12.34
C PRO A 134 1.16 16.59 13.56
N VAL A 135 1.65 16.28 14.75
CA VAL A 135 1.05 16.74 16.01
C VAL A 135 1.33 18.24 16.23
N GLY A 136 0.38 18.96 16.81
CA GLY A 136 0.57 20.34 17.24
C GLY A 136 0.30 21.40 16.17
N LEU A 137 -0.41 21.06 15.09
CA LEU A 137 -0.91 22.02 14.13
C LEU A 137 -1.95 22.95 14.78
N ASP A 138 -1.84 24.25 14.51
CA ASP A 138 -2.76 25.31 14.96
C ASP A 138 -3.86 25.63 13.93
N ARG A 139 -3.94 24.81 12.88
CA ARG A 139 -4.84 24.94 11.72
C ARG A 139 -5.19 23.55 11.18
N GLU A 140 -6.13 23.50 10.24
CA GLU A 140 -6.40 22.27 9.49
C GLU A 140 -5.16 21.82 8.69
N PRO A 141 -4.89 20.49 8.64
CA PRO A 141 -3.76 19.96 7.90
C PRO A 141 -3.95 20.19 6.39
N THR A 142 -2.88 20.57 5.72
CA THR A 142 -2.85 20.64 4.26
C THR A 142 -2.37 19.31 3.71
N ILE A 143 -3.27 18.67 2.96
CA ILE A 143 -3.04 17.38 2.28
C ILE A 143 -2.79 17.65 0.80
N VAL A 144 -1.87 16.90 0.20
CA VAL A 144 -1.65 16.88 -1.25
C VAL A 144 -1.54 15.45 -1.78
N VAL A 145 -1.91 15.24 -3.04
CA VAL A 145 -1.62 14.00 -3.79
C VAL A 145 -0.39 14.22 -4.65
N LEU A 146 0.72 13.56 -4.31
CA LEU A 146 1.96 13.64 -5.09
C LEU A 146 1.93 12.62 -6.22
N THR A 147 1.89 13.11 -7.47
CA THR A 147 1.78 12.29 -8.68
C THR A 147 3.07 12.33 -9.51
N PRO A 148 3.42 11.25 -10.23
CA PRO A 148 4.52 11.26 -11.21
C PRO A 148 4.17 12.01 -12.51
N GLY A 149 2.94 12.52 -12.63
CA GLY A 149 2.48 13.29 -13.79
C GLY A 149 1.72 12.47 -14.84
N GLN A 150 1.30 13.16 -15.90
CA GLN A 150 0.35 12.67 -16.92
C GLN A 150 0.78 11.42 -17.70
N HIS A 151 2.08 11.10 -17.69
CA HIS A 151 2.62 9.95 -18.42
C HIS A 151 2.53 8.63 -17.65
N ASN A 152 2.01 8.66 -16.41
CA ASN A 152 1.72 7.46 -15.65
C ASN A 152 0.32 6.92 -15.98
N SER A 153 0.19 5.60 -16.11
CA SER A 153 -1.07 4.93 -16.49
C SER A 153 -2.20 5.15 -15.48
N ALA A 154 -1.88 5.36 -14.20
CA ALA A 154 -2.84 5.61 -13.13
C ALA A 154 -3.11 7.11 -12.89
N TYR A 155 -2.56 8.02 -13.71
CA TYR A 155 -2.71 9.47 -13.51
C TYR A 155 -4.18 9.92 -13.40
N PHE A 156 -5.08 9.31 -14.19
CA PHE A 156 -6.52 9.56 -14.08
C PHE A 156 -7.05 9.29 -12.67
N GLU A 157 -6.64 8.20 -12.03
CA GLU A 157 -7.07 7.91 -10.66
C GLU A 157 -6.48 8.91 -9.66
N HIS A 158 -5.25 9.37 -9.88
CA HIS A 158 -4.61 10.34 -8.99
C HIS A 158 -5.38 11.67 -9.01
N SER A 159 -5.70 12.17 -10.21
CA SER A 159 -6.46 13.40 -10.36
C SER A 159 -7.90 13.25 -9.87
N PHE A 160 -8.55 12.12 -10.18
CA PHE A 160 -9.89 11.82 -9.69
C PHE A 160 -9.96 11.81 -8.16
N LEU A 161 -9.04 11.12 -7.48
CA LEU A 161 -9.03 11.07 -6.02
C LEU A 161 -8.70 12.43 -5.40
N ALA A 162 -7.76 13.19 -5.98
CA ALA A 162 -7.44 14.54 -5.50
C ALA A 162 -8.67 15.46 -5.57
N ASP A 163 -9.38 15.45 -6.71
CA ASP A 163 -10.61 16.22 -6.91
C ASP A 163 -11.72 15.81 -5.94
N ARG A 164 -11.99 14.50 -5.82
CA ARG A 164 -13.05 13.98 -4.92
C ARG A 164 -12.76 14.19 -3.44
N MET A 165 -11.50 14.21 -3.04
CA MET A 165 -11.10 14.57 -1.68
C MET A 165 -11.11 16.10 -1.45
N GLY A 166 -11.07 16.90 -2.52
CA GLY A 166 -10.90 18.35 -2.43
C GLY A 166 -9.49 18.75 -1.96
N VAL A 167 -8.46 18.05 -2.44
CA VAL A 167 -7.05 18.31 -2.13
C VAL A 167 -6.26 18.59 -3.40
N GLU A 168 -5.09 19.20 -3.26
CA GLU A 168 -4.27 19.58 -4.42
C GLU A 168 -3.55 18.37 -5.02
N LEU A 169 -3.60 18.24 -6.35
CA LEU A 169 -2.76 17.33 -7.12
C LEU A 169 -1.46 18.05 -7.48
N VAL A 170 -0.32 17.51 -7.05
CA VAL A 170 0.98 18.15 -7.21
C VAL A 170 2.02 17.20 -7.80
N GLU A 171 2.95 17.74 -8.57
CA GLU A 171 4.18 17.05 -8.96
C GLU A 171 5.35 17.49 -8.05
N GLY A 172 6.47 16.76 -8.06
CA GLY A 172 7.64 17.08 -7.23
C GLY A 172 8.14 18.53 -7.40
N GLN A 173 8.07 19.06 -8.62
CA GLN A 173 8.48 20.42 -8.94
C GLN A 173 7.59 21.53 -8.33
N ASP A 174 6.36 21.21 -7.93
CA ASP A 174 5.43 22.14 -7.27
C ASP A 174 5.75 22.31 -5.79
N LEU A 175 6.53 21.38 -5.24
CA LEU A 175 6.92 21.33 -3.85
C LEU A 175 8.37 21.79 -3.67
N LEU A 176 8.66 22.40 -2.52
CA LEU A 176 10.01 22.69 -2.08
C LEU A 176 10.11 22.69 -0.56
N ILE A 177 11.32 22.52 -0.05
CA ILE A 177 11.60 22.61 1.37
C ILE A 177 12.20 23.98 1.67
N THR A 178 11.57 24.73 2.57
CA THR A 178 12.10 26.02 3.02
C THR A 178 11.66 26.33 4.45
N GLY A 179 12.58 26.87 5.25
CA GLY A 179 12.36 27.07 6.68
C GLY A 179 12.16 25.76 7.45
N GLY A 180 12.62 24.63 6.90
CA GLY A 180 12.46 23.31 7.52
C GLY A 180 11.05 22.72 7.43
N PHE A 181 10.23 23.19 6.50
CA PHE A 181 8.89 22.66 6.21
C PHE A 181 8.74 22.39 4.72
N LEU A 182 7.92 21.40 4.38
CA LEU A 182 7.49 21.17 3.00
C LEU A 182 6.46 22.23 2.62
N LYS A 183 6.65 22.89 1.49
CA LYS A 183 5.73 23.92 0.98
C LYS A 183 5.42 23.70 -0.50
N MET A 184 4.17 23.94 -0.84
CA MET A 184 3.66 23.97 -2.20
C MET A 184 3.66 25.40 -2.73
N LYS A 185 4.05 25.56 -4.01
CA LYS A 185 3.97 26.83 -4.74
C LYS A 185 2.52 27.13 -5.11
N THR A 186 2.02 28.29 -4.73
CA THR A 186 0.70 28.78 -5.16
C THR A 186 0.83 30.18 -5.74
N THR A 187 -0.22 30.65 -6.43
CA THR A 187 -0.27 32.03 -6.95
C THR A 187 -0.25 33.09 -5.84
N GLN A 188 -0.65 32.73 -4.62
CA GLN A 188 -0.66 33.61 -3.45
C GLN A 188 0.62 33.48 -2.60
N GLY A 189 1.57 32.63 -3.01
CA GLY A 189 2.80 32.36 -2.28
C GLY A 189 2.92 30.92 -1.83
N LEU A 190 3.80 30.66 -0.86
CA LEU A 190 4.09 29.31 -0.40
C LEU A 190 3.10 28.87 0.68
N LYS A 191 2.45 27.73 0.47
CA LYS A 191 1.56 27.10 1.45
C LYS A 191 2.22 25.86 2.03
N GLN A 192 2.23 25.72 3.35
CA GLN A 192 2.80 24.54 4.01
C GLN A 192 1.95 23.30 3.70
N VAL A 193 2.62 22.16 3.50
CA VAL A 193 2.02 20.83 3.31
C VAL A 193 2.39 19.96 4.50
N ASP A 194 1.41 19.25 5.05
CA ASP A 194 1.59 18.45 6.26
C ASP A 194 1.44 16.94 6.01
N VAL A 195 0.64 16.56 5.01
CA VAL A 195 0.45 15.16 4.61
C VAL A 195 0.56 15.02 3.10
N VAL A 196 1.38 14.08 2.66
CA VAL A 196 1.59 13.73 1.25
C VAL A 196 1.03 12.35 1.01
N TYR A 197 -0.11 12.26 0.32
CA TYR A 197 -0.56 10.99 -0.25
C TYR A 197 0.25 10.73 -1.53
N ARG A 198 1.28 9.91 -1.42
CA ARG A 198 2.18 9.63 -2.54
C ARG A 198 1.60 8.62 -3.49
N ARG A 199 1.73 8.89 -4.78
CA ARG A 199 1.46 7.96 -5.90
C ARG A 199 2.72 7.71 -6.72
N ILE A 200 3.88 7.83 -6.07
CA ILE A 200 5.21 7.55 -6.61
C ILE A 200 5.89 6.48 -5.75
N ASP A 201 6.72 5.64 -6.37
CA ASP A 201 7.48 4.62 -5.67
C ASP A 201 8.60 5.23 -4.82
N ASP A 202 9.04 4.47 -3.80
CA ASP A 202 10.00 4.92 -2.79
C ASP A 202 11.28 5.44 -3.45
N GLU A 203 11.78 4.72 -4.46
CA GLU A 203 13.04 5.02 -5.12
C GLU A 203 13.06 6.41 -5.79
N TYR A 204 11.89 6.95 -6.14
CA TYR A 204 11.77 8.26 -6.78
C TYR A 204 11.41 9.39 -5.83
N LEU A 205 11.12 9.10 -4.55
CA LEU A 205 10.51 10.03 -3.60
C LEU A 205 11.42 11.20 -3.18
N ASP A 206 12.72 10.93 -3.04
CA ASP A 206 13.71 11.91 -2.60
C ASP A 206 15.08 11.60 -3.23
N PRO A 207 15.58 12.43 -4.17
CA PRO A 207 16.85 12.18 -4.84
C PRO A 207 18.08 12.36 -3.93
N LEU A 208 17.93 12.91 -2.71
CA LEU A 208 19.04 12.98 -1.75
C LEU A 208 19.23 11.68 -0.97
N VAL A 209 18.22 10.81 -0.95
CA VAL A 209 18.22 9.56 -0.18
C VAL A 209 18.17 8.33 -1.10
N PHE A 210 17.34 8.38 -2.13
CA PHE A 210 17.10 7.26 -3.04
C PHE A 210 17.79 7.48 -4.39
N ARG A 211 17.04 7.48 -5.50
CA ARG A 211 17.63 7.64 -6.83
C ARG A 211 18.02 9.10 -7.09
N PRO A 212 19.33 9.39 -7.26
CA PRO A 212 19.81 10.77 -7.44
C PRO A 212 19.41 11.39 -8.78
N ASP A 213 19.04 10.56 -9.75
CA ASP A 213 18.53 10.98 -11.06
C ASP A 213 17.00 11.18 -11.09
N SER A 214 16.30 10.95 -9.97
CA SER A 214 14.86 11.16 -9.88
C SER A 214 14.50 12.64 -10.07
N LEU A 215 13.55 12.88 -10.98
CA LEU A 215 12.92 14.18 -11.19
C LEU A 215 11.48 14.24 -10.64
N LEU A 216 10.97 13.13 -10.07
CA LEU A 216 9.58 13.01 -9.63
C LEU A 216 9.39 13.41 -8.16
N GLY A 217 10.42 13.20 -7.35
CA GLY A 217 10.41 13.45 -5.92
C GLY A 217 10.74 14.87 -5.51
N VAL A 218 10.94 15.06 -4.20
CA VAL A 218 11.31 16.35 -3.61
C VAL A 218 12.59 16.18 -2.79
N PRO A 219 13.68 16.88 -3.13
CA PRO A 219 14.94 16.78 -2.38
C PRO A 219 14.76 17.11 -0.89
N GLY A 220 15.09 16.18 -0.01
CA GLY A 220 15.03 16.30 1.45
C GLY A 220 13.67 15.95 2.08
N LEU A 221 12.70 15.46 1.29
CA LEU A 221 11.38 15.07 1.76
C LEU A 221 11.44 13.94 2.80
N PHE A 222 12.33 12.98 2.59
CA PHE A 222 12.45 11.84 3.48
C PHE A 222 13.00 12.25 4.86
N ASP A 223 13.95 13.19 4.91
CA ASP A 223 14.45 13.75 6.16
C ASP A 223 13.37 14.51 6.94
N LEU A 224 12.50 15.27 6.26
CA LEU A 224 11.36 15.91 6.92
C LEU A 224 10.38 14.88 7.49
N TYR A 225 10.14 13.80 6.76
CA TYR A 225 9.28 12.71 7.21
C TYR A 225 9.86 12.05 8.47
N ARG A 226 11.15 11.70 8.47
CA ARG A 226 11.84 11.15 9.64
C ARG A 226 11.87 12.11 10.83
N ALA A 227 11.92 13.41 10.56
CA ALA A 227 11.84 14.44 11.60
C ALA A 227 10.41 14.66 12.12
N GLY A 228 9.40 13.94 11.62
CA GLY A 228 8.00 14.07 12.02
C GLY A 228 7.35 15.39 11.59
N ARG A 229 7.91 16.08 10.60
CA ARG A 229 7.44 17.40 10.13
C ARG A 229 6.44 17.32 8.98
N VAL A 230 6.39 16.18 8.31
CA VAL A 230 5.43 15.85 7.25
C VAL A 230 5.12 14.36 7.34
N THR A 231 3.91 13.97 6.99
CA THR A 231 3.51 12.57 6.89
C THR A 231 3.50 12.13 5.44
N ILE A 232 4.03 10.94 5.14
CA ILE A 232 3.97 10.32 3.81
C ILE A 232 3.07 9.09 3.90
N VAL A 233 2.06 9.03 3.03
CA VAL A 233 1.07 7.95 2.99
C VAL A 233 1.07 7.30 1.60
N ASN A 234 1.25 5.99 1.46
CA ASN A 234 1.76 5.05 2.46
C ASN A 234 3.23 5.37 2.82
N ALA A 235 3.69 4.90 3.98
CA ALA A 235 5.07 5.10 4.40
C ALA A 235 6.06 4.46 3.40
N PRO A 236 7.28 5.00 3.26
CA PRO A 236 8.38 4.29 2.60
C PRO A 236 8.68 2.96 3.30
N GLY A 237 9.20 1.98 2.56
CA GLY A 237 9.52 0.65 3.06
C GLY A 237 8.35 -0.33 3.10
N ALA A 238 7.13 0.10 2.75
CA ALA A 238 5.98 -0.79 2.78
C ALA A 238 6.11 -2.01 1.86
N GLY A 239 6.84 -1.87 0.75
CA GLY A 239 7.00 -2.92 -0.26
C GLY A 239 7.64 -4.21 0.23
N ILE A 240 8.25 -4.23 1.43
CA ILE A 240 8.75 -5.47 2.03
C ILE A 240 7.61 -6.45 2.35
N ALA A 241 6.41 -5.97 2.61
CA ALA A 241 5.27 -6.80 2.99
C ALA A 241 4.49 -7.38 1.81
N ASP A 242 4.64 -6.81 0.61
CA ASP A 242 4.03 -7.34 -0.62
C ASP A 242 5.01 -8.05 -1.56
N ASP A 243 6.27 -8.24 -1.15
CA ASP A 243 7.21 -8.99 -1.95
C ASP A 243 6.79 -10.46 -2.08
N LYS A 244 6.93 -11.03 -3.29
CA LYS A 244 6.50 -12.40 -3.58
C LYS A 244 7.23 -13.44 -2.73
N SER A 245 8.47 -13.18 -2.31
CA SER A 245 9.21 -14.09 -1.44
C SER A 245 8.66 -14.12 -0.01
N ILE A 246 8.02 -13.02 0.43
CA ILE A 246 7.37 -12.90 1.73
C ILE A 246 5.95 -13.45 1.70
N TYR A 247 5.27 -13.39 0.56
CA TYR A 247 3.90 -13.88 0.39
C TYR A 247 3.69 -15.32 0.93
N SER A 248 4.62 -16.25 0.69
CA SER A 248 4.53 -17.62 1.21
C SER A 248 4.54 -17.71 2.74
N TYR A 249 5.09 -16.69 3.41
CA TYR A 249 5.18 -16.60 4.87
C TYR A 249 4.02 -15.80 5.50
N VAL A 250 3.11 -15.22 4.71
CA VAL A 250 2.00 -14.42 5.27
C VAL A 250 1.09 -15.21 6.24
N PRO A 251 0.80 -16.50 6.04
CA PRO A 251 0.10 -17.29 7.05
C PRO A 251 0.81 -17.31 8.42
N GLU A 252 2.14 -17.49 8.42
CA GLU A 252 2.98 -17.44 9.62
C GLU A 252 3.02 -16.04 10.23
N ILE A 253 3.10 -14.99 9.40
CA ILE A 253 3.00 -13.59 9.84
C ILE A 253 1.69 -13.35 10.58
N ILE A 254 0.56 -13.77 10.00
CA ILE A 254 -0.76 -13.62 10.62
C ILE A 254 -0.80 -14.34 11.96
N GLU A 255 -0.31 -15.58 12.02
CA GLU A 255 -0.31 -16.36 13.26
C GLU A 255 0.57 -15.70 14.32
N PHE A 256 1.77 -15.24 13.97
CA PHE A 256 2.72 -14.60 14.88
C PHE A 256 2.15 -13.32 15.51
N TYR A 257 1.53 -12.44 14.71
CA TYR A 257 1.05 -11.14 15.22
C TYR A 257 -0.38 -11.16 15.75
N THR A 258 -1.21 -12.11 15.32
CA THR A 258 -2.62 -12.18 15.76
C THR A 258 -2.90 -13.32 16.74
N GLY A 259 -1.97 -14.26 16.89
CA GLY A 259 -2.13 -15.47 17.70
C GLY A 259 -3.22 -16.41 17.19
N ARG A 260 -3.63 -16.26 15.92
CA ARG A 260 -4.72 -17.00 15.30
C ARG A 260 -4.37 -17.38 13.87
N ALA A 261 -4.85 -18.54 13.44
CA ALA A 261 -4.73 -18.96 12.05
C ALA A 261 -5.42 -17.96 11.09
N PRO A 262 -4.95 -17.85 9.83
CA PRO A 262 -5.58 -17.00 8.82
C PRO A 262 -7.03 -17.40 8.52
N ILE A 263 -7.92 -16.42 8.49
CA ILE A 263 -9.32 -16.61 8.05
C ILE A 263 -9.39 -16.82 6.53
N LEU A 264 -8.57 -16.09 5.78
CA LEU A 264 -8.42 -16.23 4.33
C LEU A 264 -7.16 -17.02 4.02
N LYS A 265 -7.28 -17.97 3.10
CA LYS A 265 -6.18 -18.84 2.69
C LYS A 265 -5.31 -18.13 1.67
N ASN A 266 -4.00 -18.39 1.70
CA ASN A 266 -3.15 -18.15 0.55
C ASN A 266 -3.35 -19.27 -0.47
N VAL A 267 -3.09 -18.97 -1.74
CA VAL A 267 -2.83 -20.02 -2.73
C VAL A 267 -1.58 -20.80 -2.33
N GLU A 268 -1.64 -22.12 -2.50
CA GLU A 268 -0.49 -23.00 -2.28
C GLU A 268 0.67 -22.55 -3.17
N THR A 269 1.80 -22.26 -2.52
CA THR A 269 2.96 -21.65 -3.17
C THR A 269 4.21 -22.41 -2.76
N TYR A 270 4.93 -22.92 -3.75
CA TYR A 270 6.18 -23.65 -3.57
C TYR A 270 7.35 -22.66 -3.64
N ASN A 271 8.22 -22.65 -2.63
CA ASN A 271 9.37 -21.77 -2.58
C ASN A 271 10.61 -22.50 -3.12
N CYS A 272 11.01 -22.20 -4.34
CA CYS A 272 12.16 -22.82 -5.01
C CYS A 272 13.53 -22.62 -4.30
N ARG A 273 13.61 -21.86 -3.21
CA ARG A 273 14.78 -21.84 -2.32
C ARG A 273 14.88 -23.10 -1.45
N ASN A 274 13.75 -23.72 -1.14
CA ASN A 274 13.71 -25.03 -0.53
C ASN A 274 14.00 -26.08 -1.62
N PRO A 275 15.05 -26.93 -1.46
CA PRO A 275 15.39 -27.96 -2.44
C PRO A 275 14.24 -28.93 -2.75
N ASP A 276 13.39 -29.23 -1.75
CA ASP A 276 12.27 -30.16 -1.93
C ASP A 276 11.15 -29.53 -2.78
N ASP A 277 10.79 -28.28 -2.49
CA ASP A 277 9.83 -27.51 -3.29
C ASP A 277 10.36 -27.31 -4.71
N LEU A 278 11.65 -27.02 -4.89
CA LEU A 278 12.27 -26.88 -6.20
C LEU A 278 12.19 -28.20 -6.99
N ALA A 279 12.49 -29.34 -6.34
CA ALA A 279 12.39 -30.64 -6.98
C ALA A 279 10.95 -30.92 -7.47
N TYR A 280 9.96 -30.64 -6.63
CA TYR A 280 8.55 -30.77 -6.99
C TYR A 280 8.17 -29.86 -8.17
N VAL A 281 8.57 -28.58 -8.13
CA VAL A 281 8.30 -27.63 -9.21
C VAL A 281 8.91 -28.07 -10.53
N LEU A 282 10.14 -28.60 -10.51
CA LEU A 282 10.81 -29.11 -11.70
C LEU A 282 10.13 -30.36 -12.27
N GLU A 283 9.61 -31.25 -11.41
CA GLU A 283 8.89 -32.46 -11.82
C GLU A 283 7.49 -32.16 -12.39
N HIS A 284 6.79 -31.17 -11.82
CA HIS A 284 5.40 -30.83 -12.15
C HIS A 284 5.24 -29.50 -12.91
N MET A 285 6.30 -29.01 -13.57
CA MET A 285 6.31 -27.67 -14.18
C MET A 285 5.15 -27.41 -15.15
N ALA A 286 4.68 -28.43 -15.87
CA ALA A 286 3.56 -28.31 -16.81
C ALA A 286 2.18 -28.11 -16.15
N GLU A 287 2.08 -28.32 -14.83
CA GLU A 287 0.86 -28.24 -14.03
C GLU A 287 0.83 -26.98 -13.14
N LEU A 288 1.92 -26.20 -13.14
CA LEU A 288 2.14 -25.07 -12.25
C LEU A 288 2.22 -23.75 -13.02
N VAL A 289 1.92 -22.66 -12.33
CA VAL A 289 2.22 -21.30 -12.79
C VAL A 289 3.48 -20.83 -12.07
N VAL A 290 4.58 -20.67 -12.82
CA VAL A 290 5.85 -20.18 -12.28
C VAL A 290 5.92 -18.67 -12.46
N LYS A 291 6.37 -17.96 -11.43
CA LYS A 291 6.52 -16.49 -11.46
C LYS A 291 7.86 -16.12 -10.86
N GLU A 292 8.55 -15.17 -11.47
CA GLU A 292 9.75 -14.58 -10.87
C GLU A 292 9.39 -13.77 -9.61
N VAL A 293 10.26 -13.84 -8.60
CA VAL A 293 10.09 -13.13 -7.32
C VAL A 293 10.03 -11.62 -7.56
N HIS A 294 10.95 -11.10 -8.36
CA HIS A 294 11.06 -9.67 -8.67
C HIS A 294 10.23 -9.32 -9.91
N GLY A 295 9.13 -8.59 -9.73
CA GLY A 295 8.32 -8.05 -10.84
C GLY A 295 6.89 -7.68 -10.41
N SER A 296 6.31 -6.65 -11.03
CA SER A 296 4.88 -6.30 -10.89
C SER A 296 4.04 -7.10 -11.89
N GLY A 297 2.76 -7.36 -11.56
CA GLY A 297 1.84 -8.20 -12.33
C GLY A 297 1.97 -8.12 -13.86
N GLY A 298 2.11 -9.28 -14.51
CA GLY A 298 2.10 -9.44 -15.96
C GLY A 298 3.47 -9.59 -16.66
N TYR A 299 4.58 -9.37 -15.96
CA TYR A 299 5.94 -9.57 -16.48
C TYR A 299 6.64 -10.70 -15.70
N GLY A 300 7.22 -11.69 -16.41
CA GLY A 300 7.97 -12.81 -15.81
C GLY A 300 7.12 -14.02 -15.40
N MET A 301 6.20 -14.46 -16.26
CA MET A 301 5.57 -15.80 -16.25
C MET A 301 6.22 -16.70 -17.29
#